data_AF-A0A388P5W7-F1
#
_entry.id   AF-A0A388P5W7-F1
#
_cell.length_a   1.000
_cell.length_b   1.000
_cell.length_c   1.000
_cell.angle_alpha   90.00
_cell.angle_beta   90.00
_cell.angle_gamma   90.00
#
_symmetry.space_group_name_H-M   'P 1'
#
loop_
_entity.id
_entity.type
_entity.pdbx_description
1 polymer ?
#
loop_
_entity_poly.entity_id
_entity_poly.type
_entity_poly.pdbx_seq_one_letter_code
_entity_poly.pdbx_strand_id
1 'polypeptide(L)'
;MRISRTTVILLVANLIAFGLVWRATSGHQPTAIGQTQLFPSTPTKLILSEGPERIVLEKRSAGWRLTEPFDWPANIWTVQRLLDELRFVSAEAGFDAAEAKANGSSLKDYGLEAPRWTLKVTAETGATVEAKIGVQPSTRHHFLLTDDGKRIIPLPEAMSAALATKPESYRVDKIFEIADFEARAVSVRHRTKDGEVVTALTSEARRASAGASSFPNGVSRPRMTRSRTRTRRPAPWPISRTCARASLSPSPTTSPG
;
A
#
# COMPACT_ATOMS: atom_id res chain seq x y z
N MET A 1 -57.90 -8.54 -21.51
CA MET A 1 -57.85 -8.50 -20.03
C MET A 1 -58.38 -7.15 -19.56
N ARG A 2 -59.54 -7.12 -18.91
CA ARG A 2 -60.08 -5.87 -18.33
C ARG A 2 -59.37 -5.65 -17.00
N ILE A 3 -58.38 -4.76 -16.98
CA ILE A 3 -57.75 -4.32 -15.73
C ILE A 3 -58.87 -3.66 -14.92
N SER A 4 -59.21 -4.25 -13.78
CA SER A 4 -60.26 -3.73 -12.92
C SER A 4 -59.85 -2.35 -12.41
N ARG A 5 -60.82 -1.44 -12.29
CA ARG A 5 -60.59 -0.07 -11.80
C ARG A 5 -59.84 -0.06 -10.46
N THR A 6 -60.07 -1.09 -9.64
CA THR A 6 -59.40 -1.31 -8.36
C THR A 6 -57.90 -1.62 -8.50
N THR A 7 -57.49 -2.39 -9.51
CA THR A 7 -56.06 -2.66 -9.80
C THR A 7 -55.35 -1.41 -10.30
N VAL A 8 -56.02 -0.58 -11.10
CA VAL A 8 -55.47 0.72 -11.53
C VAL A 8 -55.27 1.65 -10.34
N ILE A 9 -56.25 1.73 -9.43
CA ILE A 9 -56.15 2.55 -8.22
C ILE A 9 -54.98 2.09 -7.33
N LEU A 10 -54.80 0.78 -7.16
CA LEU A 10 -53.68 0.24 -6.38
C LEU A 10 -52.31 0.52 -7.01
N LEU A 11 -52.19 0.46 -8.33
CA LEU A 11 -50.95 0.79 -9.04
C LEU A 11 -50.59 2.27 -8.89
N VAL A 12 -51.57 3.16 -9.03
CA VAL A 12 -51.37 4.60 -8.85
C VAL A 12 -50.99 4.91 -7.40
N ALA A 13 -51.65 4.28 -6.42
CA ALA A 13 -51.32 4.44 -5.00
C ALA A 13 -49.88 3.98 -4.69
N ASN A 14 -49.43 2.86 -5.26
CA ASN A 14 -48.05 2.39 -5.10
C ASN A 14 -47.02 3.31 -5.76
N LEU A 15 -47.33 3.86 -6.95
CA LEU A 15 -46.46 4.83 -7.61
C LEU A 15 -46.35 6.14 -6.83
N ILE A 16 -47.43 6.59 -6.19
CA ILE A 16 -47.42 7.76 -5.31
C ILE A 16 -46.62 7.46 -4.04
N ALA A 17 -46.83 6.30 -3.41
CA ALA A 17 -46.04 5.88 -2.26
C ALA A 17 -44.55 5.78 -2.60
N PHE A 18 -44.21 5.19 -3.74
CA PHE A 18 -42.84 5.12 -4.25
C PHE A 18 -42.28 6.50 -4.57
N GLY A 19 -43.05 7.39 -5.20
CA GLY A 19 -42.64 8.77 -5.46
C GLY A 19 -42.43 9.59 -4.18
N LEU A 20 -43.24 9.35 -3.15
CA LEU A 20 -43.10 9.98 -1.84
C LEU A 20 -41.89 9.45 -1.08
N VAL A 21 -41.65 8.13 -1.10
CA VAL A 21 -40.43 7.52 -0.55
C VAL A 21 -39.23 7.99 -1.34
N TRP A 22 -39.25 7.98 -2.67
CA TRP A 22 -38.17 8.47 -3.51
C TRP A 22 -37.89 9.95 -3.26
N ARG A 23 -38.90 10.79 -3.07
CA ARG A 23 -38.72 12.21 -2.73
C ARG A 23 -38.16 12.39 -1.31
N ALA A 24 -38.60 11.58 -0.36
CA ALA A 24 -38.07 11.58 1.01
C ALA A 24 -36.64 11.01 1.08
N THR A 25 -36.32 10.01 0.26
CA THR A 25 -35.02 9.33 0.20
C THR A 25 -34.03 10.08 -0.70
N SER A 26 -34.47 10.72 -1.78
CA SER A 26 -33.63 11.58 -2.64
C SER A 26 -33.28 12.92 -1.98
N GLY A 27 -33.95 13.25 -0.87
CA GLY A 27 -33.52 14.28 0.07
C GLY A 27 -32.34 13.86 0.96
N HIS A 28 -31.94 12.58 0.96
CA HIS A 28 -30.68 12.15 1.56
C HIS A 28 -29.53 12.42 0.57
N GLN A 29 -29.34 13.69 0.20
CA GLN A 29 -27.98 14.20 0.30
C GLN A 29 -27.58 13.84 1.73
N PRO A 30 -26.53 13.03 1.99
CA PRO A 30 -26.05 12.88 3.35
C PRO A 30 -25.91 14.30 3.84
N THR A 31 -26.79 14.68 4.77
CA THR A 31 -26.88 16.04 5.27
C THR A 31 -25.45 16.31 5.65
N ALA A 32 -24.85 17.31 5.02
CA ALA A 32 -23.70 17.95 5.61
C ALA A 32 -24.24 18.52 6.92
N ILE A 33 -24.33 17.65 7.95
CA ILE A 33 -24.05 18.05 9.31
C ILE A 33 -22.79 18.88 9.10
N GLY A 34 -22.91 20.18 9.32
CA GLY A 34 -21.79 21.10 9.25
C GLY A 34 -20.80 20.75 10.33
N GLN A 35 -20.23 19.54 10.28
CA GLN A 35 -18.91 19.28 10.77
C GLN A 35 -18.07 20.19 9.89
N THR A 36 -17.61 21.28 10.47
CA THR A 36 -16.55 22.10 9.89
C THR A 36 -15.41 21.13 9.55
N GLN A 37 -15.37 20.67 8.30
CA GLN A 37 -14.51 19.56 7.91
C GLN A 37 -13.11 20.12 7.82
N LEU A 38 -12.17 19.55 8.56
CA LEU A 38 -10.81 20.08 8.62
C LEU A 38 -10.13 20.02 7.24
N PHE A 39 -10.41 18.95 6.51
CA PHE A 39 -9.84 18.69 5.20
C PHE A 39 -10.89 18.85 4.09
N PRO A 40 -10.48 19.28 2.88
CA PRO A 40 -11.37 19.40 1.75
C PRO A 40 -11.97 18.04 1.37
N SER A 41 -13.26 18.03 1.02
CA SER A 41 -13.98 16.83 0.60
C SER A 41 -13.56 16.29 -0.77
N THR A 42 -12.99 17.15 -1.63
CA THR A 42 -12.49 16.81 -2.97
C THR A 42 -11.01 17.15 -3.12
N PRO A 43 -10.12 16.32 -2.55
CA PRO A 43 -8.69 16.53 -2.72
C PRO A 43 -8.21 16.08 -4.10
N THR A 44 -7.32 16.87 -4.67
CA THR A 44 -6.66 16.62 -5.96
C THR A 44 -5.21 16.20 -5.75
N LYS A 45 -4.58 16.63 -4.66
CA LYS A 45 -3.21 16.27 -4.33
C LYS A 45 -3.07 16.04 -2.82
N LEU A 46 -2.44 14.92 -2.45
CA LEU A 46 -2.07 14.61 -1.08
C LEU A 46 -0.57 14.41 -1.01
N ILE A 47 0.04 15.01 0.00
CA ILE A 47 1.45 14.87 0.30
C ILE A 47 1.52 14.41 1.74
N LEU A 48 2.04 13.21 1.96
CA LEU A 48 2.33 12.68 3.27
C LEU A 48 3.85 12.61 3.42
N SER A 49 4.39 13.17 4.48
CA SER A 49 5.82 13.13 4.79
C SER A 49 6.03 12.48 6.15
N GLU A 50 6.77 11.37 6.18
CA GLU A 50 7.23 10.68 7.40
C GLU A 50 8.76 10.76 7.45
N GLY A 51 9.29 11.76 8.18
CA GLY A 51 10.74 11.99 8.23
C GLY A 51 11.36 12.16 6.83
N PRO A 52 12.27 11.26 6.38
CA PRO A 52 12.87 11.33 5.05
C PRO A 52 11.99 10.75 3.92
N GLU A 53 10.96 9.97 4.25
CA GLU A 53 10.06 9.39 3.25
C GLU A 53 8.93 10.36 2.92
N ARG A 54 8.68 10.53 1.61
CA ARG A 54 7.62 11.39 1.09
C ARG A 54 6.77 10.62 0.10
N ILE A 55 5.48 10.60 0.36
CA ILE A 55 4.45 9.98 -0.46
C ILE A 55 3.65 11.12 -1.10
N VAL A 56 3.65 11.19 -2.42
CA VAL A 56 2.86 12.19 -3.16
C VAL A 56 1.85 11.46 -4.03
N LEU A 57 0.57 11.71 -3.75
CA LEU A 57 -0.57 11.18 -4.48
C LEU A 57 -1.23 12.33 -5.25
N GLU A 58 -1.39 12.14 -6.56
CA GLU A 58 -2.03 13.11 -7.43
C GLU A 58 -3.21 12.47 -8.17
N LYS A 59 -4.34 13.17 -8.16
CA LYS A 59 -5.53 12.79 -8.93
C LYS A 59 -5.35 13.25 -10.36
N ARG A 60 -5.37 12.29 -11.29
CA ARG A 60 -5.35 12.50 -12.75
C ARG A 60 -6.68 12.06 -13.35
N SER A 61 -6.86 12.29 -14.66
CA SER A 61 -8.07 11.87 -15.39
C SER A 61 -8.32 10.35 -15.33
N ALA A 62 -7.26 9.54 -15.30
CA ALA A 62 -7.34 8.09 -15.20
C ALA A 62 -7.48 7.55 -13.76
N GLY A 63 -7.43 8.42 -12.74
CA GLY A 63 -7.47 8.04 -11.32
C GLY A 63 -6.30 8.58 -10.51
N TRP A 64 -6.13 8.06 -9.31
CA TRP A 64 -5.02 8.44 -8.42
C TRP A 64 -3.71 7.81 -8.88
N ARG A 65 -2.64 8.60 -8.84
CA ARG A 65 -1.28 8.17 -9.16
C ARG A 65 -0.35 8.54 -8.02
N LEU A 66 0.50 7.61 -7.62
CA LEU A 66 1.62 7.88 -6.74
C LEU A 66 2.76 8.43 -7.60
N THR A 67 3.25 9.63 -7.33
CA THR A 67 4.35 10.26 -8.08
C THR A 67 5.69 10.17 -7.34
N GLU A 68 5.65 10.10 -6.02
CA GLU A 68 6.83 9.92 -5.15
C GLU A 68 6.52 8.87 -4.09
N PRO A 69 7.48 7.98 -3.74
CA PRO A 69 8.88 7.94 -4.20
C PRO A 69 9.10 7.32 -5.59
N PHE A 70 8.07 6.73 -6.19
CA PHE A 70 8.09 6.18 -7.54
C PHE A 70 6.79 6.52 -8.26
N ASP A 71 6.87 6.68 -9.58
CA ASP A 71 5.72 7.02 -10.41
C ASP A 71 4.93 5.75 -10.80
N TRP A 72 3.77 5.53 -10.16
CA TRP A 72 2.96 4.32 -10.33
C TRP A 72 1.46 4.58 -10.13
N PRO A 73 0.55 3.87 -10.85
CA PRO A 73 -0.88 3.93 -10.56
C PRO A 73 -1.18 3.58 -9.09
N ALA A 74 -1.93 4.44 -8.41
CA ALA A 74 -2.30 4.21 -7.02
C ALA A 74 -3.51 3.28 -6.94
N ASN A 75 -3.55 2.45 -5.90
CA ASN A 75 -4.71 1.62 -5.59
C ASN A 75 -5.85 2.50 -5.10
N ILE A 76 -6.93 2.54 -5.89
CA ILE A 76 -8.11 3.37 -5.59
C ILE A 76 -8.74 3.06 -4.24
N TRP A 77 -8.73 1.79 -3.81
CA TRP A 77 -9.31 1.37 -2.54
C TRP A 77 -8.50 1.87 -1.35
N THR A 78 -7.17 1.77 -1.44
CA THR A 78 -6.25 2.27 -0.39
C THR A 78 -6.35 3.79 -0.27
N VAL A 79 -6.38 4.50 -1.41
CA VAL A 79 -6.52 5.95 -1.41
C VAL A 79 -7.89 6.36 -0.87
N GLN A 80 -8.97 5.73 -1.32
CA GLN A 80 -10.32 6.06 -0.86
C GLN A 80 -10.46 5.86 0.66
N ARG A 81 -9.89 4.78 1.21
CA ARG A 81 -9.85 4.57 2.66
C ARG A 81 -9.18 5.74 3.38
N LEU A 82 -8.01 6.19 2.93
CA LEU A 82 -7.32 7.35 3.51
C LEU A 82 -8.19 8.61 3.43
N LEU A 83 -8.84 8.83 2.29
CA LEU A 83 -9.75 9.97 2.10
C LEU A 83 -10.94 9.91 3.05
N ASP A 84 -11.54 8.74 3.24
CA ASP A 84 -12.68 8.58 4.13
C ASP A 84 -12.26 8.86 5.59
N GLU A 85 -11.12 8.33 6.04
CA GLU A 85 -10.56 8.65 7.36
C GLU A 85 -10.34 10.17 7.52
N LEU A 86 -9.85 10.86 6.48
CA LEU A 86 -9.65 12.32 6.50
C LEU A 86 -10.95 13.09 6.68
N ARG A 87 -12.04 12.59 6.11
CA ARG A 87 -13.37 13.18 6.25
C ARG A 87 -13.94 12.97 7.66
N PHE A 88 -13.59 11.86 8.32
CA PHE A 88 -14.02 11.61 9.70
C PHE A 88 -13.30 12.49 10.73
N VAL A 89 -12.17 13.11 10.37
CA VAL A 89 -11.49 14.09 11.25
C VAL A 89 -12.29 15.41 11.23
N SER A 90 -13.11 15.59 12.26
CA SER A 90 -13.85 16.84 12.50
C SER A 90 -12.92 17.92 13.06
N ALA A 91 -13.00 19.15 12.53
CA ALA A 91 -12.24 20.27 13.09
C ALA A 91 -12.71 20.66 14.49
N GLU A 92 -13.94 20.30 14.87
CA GLU A 92 -14.50 20.60 16.19
C GLU A 92 -14.07 19.61 17.26
N ALA A 93 -13.64 18.41 16.87
CA ALA A 93 -13.08 17.44 17.80
C ALA A 93 -11.72 17.94 18.28
N GLY A 94 -11.53 18.11 19.59
CA GLY A 94 -10.25 18.55 20.16
C GLY A 94 -10.35 19.78 21.06
N PHE A 95 -9.18 20.28 21.44
CA PHE A 95 -9.02 21.39 22.38
C PHE A 95 -7.98 22.39 21.86
N ASP A 96 -7.96 23.59 22.43
CA ASP A 96 -7.02 24.62 22.02
C ASP A 96 -5.61 24.33 22.57
N ALA A 97 -4.60 24.54 21.74
CA ALA A 97 -3.20 24.36 22.10
C ALA A 97 -2.76 25.32 23.21
N ALA A 98 -3.33 26.53 23.26
CA ALA A 98 -3.08 27.50 24.31
C ALA A 98 -3.72 27.08 25.64
N GLU A 99 -4.92 26.48 25.62
CA GLU A 99 -5.56 25.92 26.81
C GLU A 99 -4.78 24.72 27.37
N ALA A 100 -4.27 23.85 26.49
CA ALA A 100 -3.42 22.74 26.91
C ALA A 100 -2.14 23.24 27.62
N LYS A 101 -1.52 24.30 27.05
CA LYS A 101 -0.35 24.96 27.63
C LYS A 101 -0.67 25.64 28.96
N ALA A 102 -1.83 26.27 29.08
CA ALA A 102 -2.31 26.88 30.32
C ALA A 102 -2.54 25.84 31.42
N ASN A 103 -2.99 24.63 31.06
CA ASN A 103 -3.16 23.49 31.97
C ASN A 103 -1.84 22.75 32.28
N GLY A 104 -0.69 23.30 31.87
CA GLY A 104 0.64 22.73 32.15
C GLY A 104 1.06 21.59 31.22
N SER A 105 0.29 21.28 30.17
CA SER A 105 0.67 20.30 29.14
C SER A 105 1.37 20.99 27.97
N SER A 106 2.52 20.49 27.56
CA SER A 106 3.32 21.06 26.47
C SER A 106 3.06 20.34 25.14
N LEU A 107 3.38 20.98 24.01
CA LEU A 107 3.33 20.33 22.68
C LEU A 107 4.21 19.06 22.61
N LYS A 108 5.22 18.96 23.47
CA LYS A 108 6.08 17.78 23.62
C LYS A 108 5.32 16.57 24.17
N ASP A 109 4.39 16.79 25.10
CA ASP A 109 3.58 15.72 25.71
C ASP A 109 2.63 15.07 24.71
N TYR A 110 2.29 15.79 23.63
CA TYR A 110 1.49 15.29 22.51
C TYR A 110 2.33 14.82 21.32
N GLY A 111 3.66 14.90 21.40
CA GLY A 111 4.57 14.56 20.29
C GLY A 111 4.46 15.52 19.09
N LEU A 112 3.95 16.73 19.30
CA LEU A 112 3.77 17.75 18.26
C LEU A 112 4.99 18.65 18.08
N GLU A 113 5.94 18.63 19.02
CA GLU A 113 7.24 19.32 18.92
C GLU A 113 8.10 18.72 17.79
N ALA A 114 8.10 17.40 17.66
CA ALA A 114 8.73 16.65 16.58
C ALA A 114 7.64 15.80 15.89
N PRO A 115 6.89 16.37 14.93
CA PRO A 115 5.79 15.67 14.30
C PRO A 115 6.31 14.45 13.55
N ARG A 116 5.65 13.31 13.75
CA ARG A 116 6.00 12.06 13.06
C ARG A 116 5.59 12.11 11.60
N TRP A 117 4.39 12.64 11.34
CA TRP A 117 3.86 12.81 9.99
C TRP A 117 3.47 14.25 9.73
N THR A 118 3.72 14.73 8.51
CA THR A 118 3.15 15.98 8.00
C THR A 118 2.28 15.63 6.81
N LEU A 119 1.00 15.97 6.90
CA LEU A 119 0.03 15.77 5.84
C LEU A 119 -0.34 17.11 5.24
N LYS A 120 -0.27 17.21 3.92
CA LYS A 120 -0.68 18.38 3.16
C LYS A 120 -1.67 17.95 2.09
N VAL A 121 -2.87 18.51 2.15
CA VAL A 121 -3.99 18.17 1.27
C VAL A 121 -4.38 19.40 0.48
N THR A 122 -4.34 19.29 -0.85
CA THR A 122 -4.77 20.34 -1.76
C THR A 122 -6.08 19.94 -2.42
N ALA A 123 -7.08 20.80 -2.28
CA ALA A 123 -8.40 20.69 -2.88
C ALA A 123 -8.36 21.00 -4.38
N GLU A 124 -9.42 20.59 -5.09
CA GLU A 124 -9.65 21.02 -6.48
C GLU A 124 -9.80 22.54 -6.62
N THR A 125 -10.30 23.22 -5.57
CA THR A 125 -10.41 24.68 -5.50
C THR A 125 -9.08 25.39 -5.30
N GLY A 126 -7.97 24.65 -5.11
CA GLY A 126 -6.64 25.20 -4.80
C GLY A 126 -6.40 25.46 -3.30
N ALA A 127 -7.43 25.35 -2.46
CA ALA A 127 -7.27 25.43 -1.01
C ALA A 127 -6.33 24.33 -0.53
N THR A 128 -5.30 24.71 0.22
CA THR A 128 -4.33 23.76 0.77
C THR A 128 -4.39 23.79 2.28
N VAL A 129 -4.58 22.63 2.89
CA VAL A 129 -4.60 22.44 4.35
C VAL A 129 -3.38 21.62 4.72
N GLU A 130 -2.61 22.12 5.67
CA GLU A 130 -1.49 21.40 6.27
C GLU A 130 -1.86 20.94 7.68
N ALA A 131 -1.44 19.73 8.04
CA ALA A 131 -1.70 19.14 9.33
C ALA A 131 -0.46 18.38 9.79
N LYS A 132 -0.07 18.58 11.05
CA LYS A 132 1.08 17.91 11.66
C LYS A 132 0.57 16.88 12.64
N ILE A 133 1.04 15.64 12.54
CA ILE A 133 0.60 14.54 13.38
C ILE A 133 1.76 14.10 14.28
N GLY A 134 1.53 14.18 15.58
CA GLY A 134 2.42 13.75 16.64
C GLY A 134 1.95 12.45 17.30
N VAL A 135 2.89 11.76 17.95
CA VAL A 135 2.62 10.58 18.77
C VAL A 135 2.90 10.92 20.22
N GLN A 136 1.91 10.79 21.09
CA GLN A 136 2.10 10.95 22.52
C GLN A 136 2.95 9.80 23.09
N PRO A 137 4.11 10.08 23.71
CA PRO A 137 5.00 9.03 24.21
C PRO A 137 4.37 8.11 25.27
N SER A 138 3.49 8.68 26.11
CA SER A 138 2.92 7.98 27.27
C SER A 138 1.82 6.97 26.90
N THR A 139 0.95 7.33 25.95
CA THR A 139 -0.24 6.55 25.59
C THR A 139 -0.17 5.97 24.18
N ARG A 140 0.80 6.41 23.37
CA ARG A 140 0.88 6.18 21.91
C ARG A 140 -0.35 6.63 21.13
N HIS A 141 -1.19 7.49 21.72
CA HIS A 141 -2.26 8.12 20.96
C HIS A 141 -1.69 9.16 20.01
N HIS A 142 -2.38 9.30 18.89
CA HIS A 142 -2.00 10.19 17.81
C HIS A 142 -2.76 11.50 17.95
N PHE A 143 -2.07 12.62 17.78
CA PHE A 143 -2.63 13.96 17.87
C PHE A 143 -2.29 14.75 16.63
N LEU A 144 -3.25 15.49 16.10
CA LEU A 144 -3.11 16.35 14.94
C LEU A 144 -3.12 17.79 15.41
N LEU A 145 -2.16 18.56 14.93
CA LEU A 145 -2.13 20.00 15.00
C LEU A 145 -2.56 20.56 13.65
N THR A 146 -3.58 21.43 13.70
CA THR A 146 -4.08 22.14 12.53
C THR A 146 -3.05 23.16 12.01
N ASP A 147 -3.13 23.55 10.74
CA ASP A 147 -2.28 24.59 10.12
C ASP A 147 -2.19 25.88 10.97
N ASP A 148 -3.32 26.32 11.53
CA ASP A 148 -3.40 27.47 12.43
C ASP A 148 -2.53 27.35 13.70
N GLY A 149 -2.07 26.15 14.07
CA GLY A 149 -1.35 25.87 15.31
C GLY A 149 -2.18 26.05 16.57
N LYS A 150 -3.48 26.37 16.43
CA LYS A 150 -4.39 26.69 17.55
C LYS A 150 -5.08 25.47 18.11
N ARG A 151 -5.27 24.40 17.33
CA ARG A 151 -6.13 23.28 17.74
C ARG A 151 -5.42 21.94 17.65
N ILE A 152 -5.52 21.19 18.75
CA ILE A 152 -5.01 19.82 18.88
C ILE A 152 -6.20 18.87 18.86
N ILE A 153 -6.18 17.93 17.92
CA ILE A 153 -7.25 16.99 17.65
C ILE A 153 -6.74 15.58 17.91
N PRO A 154 -7.38 14.79 18.80
CA PRO A 154 -7.04 13.37 18.94
C PRO A 154 -7.48 12.60 17.69
N LEU A 155 -6.60 11.79 17.13
CA LEU A 155 -6.88 11.00 15.93
C LEU A 155 -7.43 9.62 16.32
N PRO A 156 -8.41 9.11 15.57
CA PRO A 156 -8.78 7.71 15.62
C PRO A 156 -7.61 6.80 15.23
N GLU A 157 -7.58 5.60 15.79
CA GLU A 157 -6.57 4.59 15.44
C GLU A 157 -6.65 4.13 13.97
N ALA A 158 -7.83 4.23 13.36
CA ALA A 158 -7.99 3.93 11.94
C ALA A 158 -7.23 4.91 11.04
N MET A 159 -7.21 6.19 11.40
CA MET A 159 -6.44 7.22 10.70
C MET A 159 -4.93 7.01 10.90
N SER A 160 -4.47 6.77 12.13
CA SER A 160 -3.04 6.51 12.37
C SER A 160 -2.56 5.27 11.62
N ALA A 161 -3.37 4.21 11.57
CA ALA A 161 -3.08 3.02 10.78
C ALA A 161 -3.04 3.30 9.27
N ALA A 162 -3.93 4.17 8.76
CA ALA A 162 -3.90 4.59 7.36
C ALA A 162 -2.64 5.41 7.03
N LEU A 163 -2.20 6.30 7.93
CA LEU A 163 -0.96 7.07 7.77
C LEU A 163 0.30 6.21 7.89
N ALA A 164 0.28 5.18 8.75
CA ALA A 164 1.39 4.22 8.89
C ALA A 164 1.48 3.21 7.73
N THR A 165 0.58 3.29 6.76
CA THR A 165 0.59 2.41 5.58
C THR A 165 1.78 2.73 4.68
N LYS A 166 2.57 1.71 4.34
CA LYS A 166 3.78 1.87 3.52
C LYS A 166 3.47 2.43 2.13
N PRO A 167 4.40 3.17 1.50
CA PRO A 167 4.26 3.64 0.12
C PRO A 167 3.92 2.52 -0.87
N GLU A 168 4.45 1.32 -0.63
CA GLU A 168 4.21 0.14 -1.47
C GLU A 168 2.76 -0.32 -1.47
N SER A 169 2.01 -0.12 -0.39
CA SER A 169 0.62 -0.54 -0.31
C SER A 169 -0.33 0.42 -1.02
N TYR A 170 0.15 1.63 -1.35
CA TYR A 170 -0.57 2.57 -2.21
C TYR A 170 -0.43 2.21 -3.69
N ARG A 171 0.52 1.36 -4.08
CA ARG A 171 0.70 0.95 -5.47
C ARG A 171 -0.28 -0.16 -5.84
N VAL A 172 -0.72 -0.18 -7.09
CA VAL A 172 -1.44 -1.33 -7.63
C VAL A 172 -0.48 -2.51 -7.74
N ASP A 173 -0.85 -3.68 -7.19
CA ASP A 173 -0.03 -4.91 -7.24
C ASP A 173 0.15 -5.47 -8.66
N LYS A 174 -0.71 -5.05 -9.59
CA LYS A 174 -0.62 -5.42 -11.01
C LYS A 174 0.57 -4.69 -11.66
N ILE A 175 1.60 -5.47 -12.01
CA ILE A 175 2.80 -4.98 -12.69
C ILE A 175 2.64 -4.96 -14.22
N PHE A 176 1.88 -5.91 -14.77
CA PHE A 176 1.66 -6.05 -16.20
C PHE A 176 0.17 -6.15 -16.53
N GLU A 177 -0.26 -5.47 -17.58
CA GLU A 177 -1.59 -5.64 -18.18
C GLU A 177 -1.60 -6.77 -19.22
N ILE A 178 -0.85 -7.84 -18.97
CA ILE A 178 -0.78 -9.01 -19.85
C ILE A 178 -1.60 -10.11 -19.18
N ALA A 179 -2.43 -10.80 -19.95
CA ALA A 179 -3.17 -11.93 -19.42
C ALA A 179 -2.23 -13.13 -19.17
N ASP A 180 -2.49 -13.91 -18.12
CA ASP A 180 -1.64 -15.05 -17.73
C ASP A 180 -1.41 -16.06 -18.86
N PHE A 181 -2.36 -16.16 -19.80
CA PHE A 181 -2.27 -17.05 -20.96
C PHE A 181 -1.39 -16.53 -22.10
N GLU A 182 -1.07 -15.23 -22.13
CA GLU A 182 -0.15 -14.62 -23.11
C GLU A 182 1.30 -14.67 -22.62
N ALA A 183 1.51 -14.73 -21.30
CA ALA A 183 2.83 -14.81 -20.68
C ALA A 183 3.44 -16.21 -20.82
N ARG A 184 4.43 -16.35 -21.71
CA ARG A 184 5.14 -17.63 -21.95
C ARG A 184 6.37 -17.83 -21.07
N ALA A 185 7.06 -16.75 -20.68
CA ALA A 185 8.24 -16.81 -19.83
C ALA A 185 8.47 -15.45 -19.15
N VAL A 186 8.91 -15.45 -17.89
CA VAL A 186 9.29 -14.25 -17.13
C VAL A 186 10.71 -14.41 -16.61
N SER A 187 11.62 -13.53 -17.01
CA SER A 187 13.00 -13.49 -16.50
C SER A 187 13.25 -12.21 -15.73
N VAL A 188 13.63 -12.33 -14.46
CA VAL A 188 14.05 -11.20 -13.63
C VAL A 188 15.57 -11.18 -13.59
N ARG A 189 16.18 -10.09 -14.06
CA ARG A 189 17.63 -9.87 -14.01
C ARG A 189 17.90 -8.85 -12.92
N HIS A 190 18.49 -9.28 -11.81
CA HIS A 190 18.91 -8.39 -10.74
C HIS A 190 20.43 -8.20 -10.80
N ARG A 191 20.87 -6.96 -11.03
CA ARG A 191 22.29 -6.62 -11.06
C ARG A 191 22.72 -6.19 -9.65
N THR A 192 23.43 -7.07 -8.96
CA THR A 192 24.02 -6.78 -7.64
C THR A 192 25.50 -6.39 -7.82
N LYS A 193 26.08 -5.64 -6.88
CA LYS A 193 27.49 -5.19 -6.95
C LYS A 193 28.52 -6.33 -7.08
N ASP A 194 28.17 -7.55 -6.67
CA ASP A 194 29.03 -8.73 -6.71
C ASP A 194 28.71 -9.72 -7.85
N GLY A 195 27.80 -9.37 -8.77
CA GLY A 195 27.48 -10.21 -9.93
C GLY A 195 26.03 -10.10 -10.40
N GLU A 196 25.80 -10.51 -11.65
CA GLU A 196 24.48 -10.58 -12.27
C GLU A 196 23.77 -11.86 -11.81
N VAL A 197 22.68 -11.72 -11.05
CA VAL A 197 21.82 -12.85 -10.69
C VAL A 197 20.59 -12.80 -11.58
N VAL A 198 20.52 -13.74 -12.52
CA VAL A 198 19.34 -13.93 -13.37
C VAL A 198 18.49 -15.05 -12.77
N THR A 199 17.31 -14.69 -12.30
CA THR A 199 16.28 -15.65 -11.87
C THR A 199 15.22 -15.71 -12.97
N ALA A 200 15.24 -16.78 -13.76
CA ALA A 200 14.20 -17.04 -14.74
C ALA A 200 13.12 -17.94 -14.14
N LEU A 201 11.87 -17.50 -14.21
CA LEU A 201 10.68 -18.31 -13.91
C LEU A 201 10.01 -18.65 -15.24
N THR A 202 10.18 -19.88 -15.69
CA THR A 202 9.55 -20.40 -16.90
C THR A 202 8.29 -21.17 -16.53
N SER A 203 7.12 -20.67 -16.91
CA SER A 203 5.85 -21.39 -16.84
C SER A 203 5.66 -22.20 -18.12
N GLU A 204 6.02 -23.48 -18.09
CA GLU A 204 5.75 -24.38 -19.21
C GLU A 204 4.31 -24.91 -19.08
N ALA A 205 3.38 -24.31 -19.83
CA ALA A 205 2.02 -24.84 -19.94
C ALA A 205 2.06 -26.14 -20.77
N ARG A 206 2.33 -27.28 -20.13
CA ARG A 206 2.11 -28.57 -20.77
C ARG A 206 0.62 -28.70 -21.06
N ARG A 207 0.24 -28.62 -22.34
CA ARG A 207 -1.03 -29.21 -22.77
C ARG A 207 -0.98 -30.66 -22.33
N ALA A 208 -1.92 -31.07 -21.48
CA ALA A 208 -2.19 -32.48 -21.30
C ALA A 208 -2.60 -33.01 -22.67
N SER A 209 -1.66 -33.61 -23.40
CA SER A 209 -2.01 -34.48 -24.51
C SER A 209 -2.82 -35.59 -23.87
N ALA A 210 -4.13 -35.57 -24.07
CA ALA A 210 -4.99 -36.72 -23.85
C ALA A 210 -4.56 -37.81 -24.83
N GLY A 211 -3.42 -38.45 -24.55
CA GLY A 211 -3.10 -39.74 -25.07
C GLY A 211 -4.09 -40.70 -24.44
N ALA A 212 -5.04 -41.16 -25.24
CA ALA A 212 -5.92 -42.26 -24.86
C ALA A 212 -5.05 -43.48 -24.54
N SER A 213 -4.77 -43.69 -23.26
CA SER A 213 -4.29 -44.96 -22.75
C SER A 213 -5.09 -45.27 -21.50
N SER A 214 -6.04 -46.18 -21.67
CA SER A 214 -6.80 -46.84 -20.62
C SER A 214 -5.89 -47.34 -19.50
N PHE A 215 -6.10 -46.89 -18.26
CA PHE A 215 -5.76 -47.68 -17.07
C PHE A 215 -6.71 -47.32 -15.92
N PRO A 216 -7.30 -48.31 -15.22
CA PRO A 216 -8.20 -48.05 -14.10
C PRO A 216 -7.43 -47.85 -12.79
N ASN A 217 -8.02 -47.02 -11.92
CA ASN A 217 -7.79 -46.90 -10.47
C ASN A 217 -6.35 -46.67 -9.97
N GLY A 218 -6.08 -45.44 -9.55
CA GLY A 218 -4.94 -45.14 -8.68
C GLY A 218 -4.84 -43.66 -8.33
N VAL A 219 -5.15 -43.34 -7.06
CA VAL A 219 -5.13 -41.99 -6.46
C VAL A 219 -3.83 -41.23 -6.79
N SER A 220 -3.94 -40.09 -7.45
CA SER A 220 -2.80 -39.24 -7.84
C SER A 220 -2.53 -38.18 -6.77
N ARG A 221 -1.41 -38.29 -6.04
CA ARG A 221 -0.87 -37.19 -5.21
C ARG A 221 0.01 -36.27 -6.08
N PRO A 222 -0.08 -34.93 -5.94
CA PRO A 222 0.78 -34.02 -6.70
C PRO A 222 2.22 -34.06 -6.17
N ARG A 223 3.18 -34.39 -7.03
CA ARG A 223 4.63 -34.35 -6.73
C ARG A 223 5.20 -33.01 -7.23
N MET A 224 5.45 -32.07 -6.30
CA MET A 224 6.27 -30.88 -6.59
C MET A 224 7.72 -31.31 -6.89
N THR A 225 8.20 -31.01 -8.09
CA THR A 225 9.62 -31.15 -8.44
C THR A 225 10.29 -29.79 -8.37
N ARG A 226 11.20 -29.63 -7.41
CA ARG A 226 12.06 -28.45 -7.25
C ARG A 226 13.23 -28.57 -8.23
N SER A 227 13.27 -27.76 -9.29
CA SER A 227 14.40 -27.75 -10.23
C SER A 227 15.64 -27.18 -9.55
N ARG A 228 16.68 -27.99 -9.38
CA ARG A 228 18.00 -27.59 -8.87
C ARG A 228 18.65 -26.57 -9.79
N THR A 229 19.00 -25.41 -9.24
CA THR A 229 19.87 -24.40 -9.84
C THR A 229 21.23 -25.03 -10.18
N ARG A 230 21.62 -24.99 -11.45
CA ARG A 230 22.94 -25.44 -11.90
C ARG A 230 23.92 -24.27 -11.77
N THR A 231 24.62 -24.17 -10.65
CA THR A 231 25.82 -23.33 -10.52
C THR A 231 26.91 -23.90 -11.43
N ARG A 232 27.25 -23.19 -12.52
CA ARG A 232 28.48 -23.46 -13.28
C ARG A 232 29.67 -23.10 -12.38
N ARG A 233 30.37 -24.11 -11.84
CA ARG A 233 31.73 -23.93 -11.31
C ARG A 233 32.67 -23.51 -12.45
N PRO A 234 33.63 -22.60 -12.24
CA PRO A 234 34.72 -22.38 -13.19
C PRO A 234 35.63 -23.62 -13.22
N ALA A 235 36.16 -23.92 -14.41
CA ALA A 235 36.93 -25.12 -14.73
C ALA A 235 38.25 -25.24 -13.94
N PRO A 236 38.71 -26.46 -13.61
CA PRO A 236 40.05 -26.67 -13.06
C PRO A 236 41.13 -26.52 -14.14
N TRP A 237 42.20 -25.81 -13.80
CA TRP A 237 43.38 -25.60 -14.64
C TRP A 237 44.11 -26.92 -14.95
N PRO A 238 44.69 -27.10 -16.14
CA PRO A 238 45.44 -28.31 -16.47
C PRO A 238 46.82 -28.31 -15.79
N ILE A 239 47.13 -29.46 -15.19
CA ILE A 239 48.38 -29.79 -14.50
C ILE A 239 49.44 -30.13 -15.57
N SER A 240 50.44 -29.28 -15.75
CA SER A 240 51.65 -29.63 -16.51
C SER A 240 52.76 -30.07 -15.54
N ARG A 241 53.04 -31.38 -15.57
CA ARG A 241 54.19 -32.03 -14.93
C ARG A 241 55.49 -31.55 -15.62
N THR A 242 56.49 -31.17 -14.83
CA THR A 242 57.89 -31.23 -15.27
C THR A 242 58.76 -31.74 -14.12
N CYS A 243 59.48 -32.84 -14.37
CA CYS A 243 60.45 -33.47 -13.49
C CYS A 243 61.82 -32.76 -13.57
N ALA A 244 62.49 -32.56 -12.44
CA ALA A 244 63.96 -32.56 -12.27
C ALA A 244 64.26 -32.59 -10.75
N ARG A 245 64.56 -33.76 -10.17
CA ARG A 245 65.89 -34.32 -9.83
C ARG A 245 66.66 -33.55 -8.72
N ALA A 246 66.55 -34.14 -7.50
CA ALA A 246 67.56 -34.45 -6.48
C ALA A 246 68.66 -33.45 -6.06
N SER A 247 68.72 -33.15 -4.75
CA SER A 247 69.90 -33.42 -3.89
C SER A 247 69.60 -33.26 -2.38
N LEU A 248 70.36 -34.03 -1.59
CA LEU A 248 70.30 -34.40 -0.16
C LEU A 248 70.32 -33.31 0.94
N SER A 249 69.64 -33.63 2.07
CA SER A 249 70.00 -33.54 3.52
C SER A 249 70.44 -32.21 4.19
N PRO A 250 70.48 -32.11 5.55
CA PRO A 250 69.62 -32.66 6.62
C PRO A 250 69.16 -31.60 7.66
N SER A 251 68.32 -32.03 8.62
CA SER A 251 67.83 -31.35 9.85
C SER A 251 68.94 -30.71 10.73
N PRO A 252 68.65 -29.85 11.75
CA PRO A 252 68.03 -30.32 13.00
C PRO A 252 67.21 -29.30 13.87
N THR A 253 66.55 -29.88 14.89
CA THR A 253 66.28 -29.40 16.27
C THR A 253 65.15 -28.40 16.60
N THR A 254 64.10 -28.93 17.28
CA THR A 254 63.70 -28.70 18.70
C THR A 254 64.20 -27.40 19.34
N SER A 255 63.43 -26.53 20.01
CA SER A 255 62.44 -26.72 21.09
C SER A 255 61.76 -25.36 21.42
N PRO A 256 60.61 -25.31 22.13
CA PRO A 256 59.97 -24.07 22.56
C PRO A 256 60.44 -23.61 23.96
N GLY A 257 60.30 -22.31 24.24
CA GLY A 257 60.58 -21.66 25.52
C GLY A 257 60.47 -20.16 25.40
#